data_AF-A0A1V2Q1U4-F1
#
_entry.id   AF-A0A1V2Q1U4-F1
#
_cell.length_a   1.000
_cell.length_b   1.000
_cell.length_c   1.000
_cell.angle_alpha   90.00
_cell.angle_beta   90.00
_cell.angle_gamma   90.00
#
_symmetry.space_group_name_H-M   'P 1'
#
loop_
_entity.id
_entity.type
_entity.pdbx_description
1 polymer ?
#
loop_
_entity_poly.entity_id
_entity_poly.type
_entity_poly.pdbx_seq_one_letter_code
_entity_poly.pdbx_strand_id
1 'polypeptide(L)'
;MTQFVWIVILGLCVAALVVRLSDLRVKRDNHAVRWFSAGMALLVLSMVLQITAVHLAVDRHTALGFAGMVSNCLTVGALVSARCAFQHLLHPPGTARGRARSQLHLAGAVCAVIVLLFWTTGSNYAEFLAKSGTADAVPVMAAHSYVYVCYVIPVTIVITREALACARGVDRFTARISLRLLAVSGVLGTAYSVLRLAAMLADRFGLPAGPLNGQLIGVLFRTAIVTVVLAVVLPAVGRHLGIDRFARWLGLDHTYRALFPLWRALHEQFPDIALETPARHVPFDAPERALYRRVIEIWDGLLRLRPYLVGGTGAAEVAAALRALRRGEPPPGGGASIASTGDDVARLVELSKAYHAITAAE
;
A
#
# COMPACT_ATOMS: atom_id res chain seq x y z
N MET A 1 -27.63 -10.99 -0.20
CA MET A 1 -26.52 -10.06 -0.57
C MET A 1 -25.13 -10.55 -0.15
N THR A 2 -24.97 -11.28 0.96
CA THR A 2 -23.64 -11.67 1.50
C THR A 2 -22.88 -12.68 0.63
N GLN A 3 -23.54 -13.71 0.07
CA GLN A 3 -22.84 -14.76 -0.71
C GLN A 3 -22.24 -14.26 -2.04
N PHE A 4 -22.93 -13.38 -2.76
CA PHE A 4 -22.42 -12.83 -4.02
C PHE A 4 -21.11 -12.04 -3.81
N VAL A 5 -21.04 -11.23 -2.75
CA VAL A 5 -19.83 -10.47 -2.39
C VAL A 5 -18.65 -11.42 -2.10
N TRP A 6 -18.89 -12.52 -1.39
CA TRP A 6 -17.87 -13.53 -1.12
C TRP A 6 -17.36 -14.23 -2.39
N ILE A 7 -18.25 -14.54 -3.34
CA ILE A 7 -17.88 -15.15 -4.62
C ILE A 7 -17.02 -14.18 -5.45
N VAL A 8 -17.40 -12.90 -5.52
CA VAL A 8 -16.62 -11.87 -6.22
C VAL A 8 -15.24 -11.69 -5.57
N ILE A 9 -15.18 -11.61 -4.24
CA ILE A 9 -13.91 -11.54 -3.50
C ILE A 9 -13.02 -12.74 -3.80
N LEU A 10 -13.59 -13.95 -3.79
CA LEU A 10 -12.86 -15.18 -4.09
C LEU A 10 -12.32 -15.16 -5.53
N GLY A 11 -13.16 -14.78 -6.50
CA GLY A 11 -12.77 -14.66 -7.90
C GLY A 11 -11.61 -13.68 -8.11
N LEU A 12 -11.64 -12.52 -7.45
CA LEU A 12 -10.56 -11.54 -7.48
C LEU A 12 -9.25 -12.08 -6.87
N CYS A 13 -9.34 -12.78 -5.75
CA CYS A 13 -8.18 -13.40 -5.12
C CYS A 13 -7.56 -14.52 -5.97
N VAL A 14 -8.40 -15.37 -6.59
CA VAL A 14 -7.93 -16.42 -7.49
C VAL A 14 -7.27 -15.82 -8.72
N ALA A 15 -7.86 -14.78 -9.31
CA ALA A 15 -7.25 -14.06 -10.44
C ALA A 15 -5.88 -13.46 -10.04
N ALA A 16 -5.79 -12.82 -8.87
CA ALA A 16 -4.51 -12.31 -8.34
C ALA A 16 -3.49 -13.44 -8.12
N LEU A 17 -3.92 -14.62 -7.68
CA LEU A 17 -3.10 -15.81 -7.55
C LEU A 17 -2.57 -16.32 -8.88
N VAL A 18 -3.40 -16.40 -9.91
CA VAL A 18 -2.97 -16.79 -11.25
C VAL A 18 -1.93 -15.83 -11.80
N VAL A 19 -2.15 -14.51 -11.67
CA VAL A 19 -1.18 -13.50 -12.10
C VAL A 19 0.14 -13.63 -11.35
N ARG A 20 0.12 -13.84 -10.03
CA ARG A 20 1.36 -14.02 -9.25
C ARG A 20 2.08 -15.32 -9.53
N LEU A 21 1.36 -16.42 -9.76
CA LEU A 21 1.94 -17.68 -10.20
C LEU A 21 2.61 -17.54 -11.56
N SER A 22 2.07 -16.69 -12.45
CA SER A 22 2.73 -16.36 -13.72
C SER A 22 4.03 -15.57 -13.51
N ASP A 23 4.05 -14.59 -12.58
CA ASP A 23 5.25 -13.83 -12.23
C ASP A 23 6.33 -14.71 -11.57
N LEU A 24 5.92 -15.72 -10.79
CA LEU A 24 6.80 -16.73 -10.19
C LEU A 24 7.55 -17.57 -11.23
N ARG A 25 6.93 -17.83 -12.39
CA ARG A 25 7.61 -18.55 -13.49
C ARG A 25 8.77 -17.74 -14.05
N VAL A 26 8.67 -16.40 -14.02
CA VAL A 26 9.69 -15.47 -14.54
C VAL A 26 10.76 -15.14 -13.48
N LYS A 27 10.41 -15.12 -12.19
CA LYS A 27 11.31 -14.70 -11.08
C LYS A 27 11.52 -15.79 -10.03
N ARG A 28 11.90 -17.00 -10.47
CA ARG A 28 12.02 -18.20 -9.61
C ARG A 28 12.99 -18.06 -8.43
N ASP A 29 14.05 -17.25 -8.58
CA ASP A 29 15.12 -17.15 -7.57
C ASP A 29 14.81 -16.19 -6.43
N ASN A 30 13.71 -15.44 -6.50
CA ASN A 30 13.35 -14.49 -5.45
C ASN A 30 12.55 -15.18 -4.33
N HIS A 31 13.23 -15.49 -3.22
CA HIS A 31 12.64 -16.12 -2.04
C HIS A 31 11.45 -15.33 -1.46
N ALA A 32 11.46 -13.99 -1.51
CA ALA A 32 10.36 -13.18 -0.98
C ALA A 32 9.08 -13.36 -1.80
N VAL A 33 9.21 -13.48 -3.14
CA VAL A 33 8.07 -13.70 -4.05
C VAL A 33 7.46 -15.09 -3.83
N ARG A 34 8.30 -16.10 -3.56
CA ARG A 34 7.83 -17.46 -3.24
C ARG A 34 7.03 -17.50 -1.95
N TRP A 35 7.55 -16.92 -0.87
CA TRP A 35 6.86 -16.86 0.42
C TRP A 35 5.55 -16.06 0.33
N PHE A 36 5.56 -14.93 -0.37
CA PHE A 36 4.35 -14.14 -0.58
C PHE A 36 3.26 -14.92 -1.33
N SER A 37 3.65 -15.64 -2.40
CA SER A 37 2.71 -16.42 -3.21
C SER A 37 2.17 -17.64 -2.47
N ALA A 38 3.01 -18.32 -1.69
CA ALA A 38 2.58 -19.40 -0.82
C ALA A 38 1.58 -18.90 0.23
N GLY A 39 1.88 -17.77 0.88
CA GLY A 39 0.98 -17.16 1.86
C GLY A 39 -0.36 -16.77 1.26
N MET A 40 -0.36 -16.25 0.03
CA MET A 40 -1.57 -15.90 -0.69
C MET A 40 -2.41 -17.13 -1.07
N ALA A 41 -1.78 -18.22 -1.53
CA ALA A 41 -2.48 -19.47 -1.82
C ALA A 41 -3.15 -20.04 -0.56
N LEU A 42 -2.44 -20.04 0.57
CA LEU A 42 -2.97 -20.47 1.87
C LEU A 42 -4.13 -19.57 2.34
N LEU A 43 -4.03 -18.26 2.14
CA LEU A 43 -5.10 -17.32 2.46
C LEU A 43 -6.34 -17.57 1.61
N VAL A 44 -6.19 -17.78 0.30
CA VAL A 44 -7.30 -18.10 -0.61
C VAL A 44 -7.98 -19.39 -0.18
N LEU A 45 -7.22 -20.45 0.10
CA LEU A 45 -7.78 -21.71 0.54
C LEU A 45 -8.51 -21.57 1.89
N SER A 46 -7.96 -20.78 2.80
CA SER A 46 -8.62 -20.44 4.07
C SER A 46 -9.96 -19.73 3.84
N MET A 47 -10.00 -18.75 2.94
CA MET A 47 -11.23 -18.01 2.63
C MET A 47 -12.29 -18.90 1.97
N VAL A 48 -11.90 -19.85 1.11
CA VAL A 48 -12.81 -20.84 0.52
C VAL A 48 -13.52 -21.65 1.60
N LEU A 49 -12.78 -22.13 2.60
CA LEU A 49 -13.34 -22.89 3.73
C LEU A 49 -14.22 -22.07 4.68
N GLN A 50 -14.15 -20.74 4.60
CA GLN A 50 -15.02 -19.83 5.36
C GLN A 50 -16.33 -19.50 4.63
N ILE A 51 -16.48 -19.87 3.36
CA ILE A 51 -17.76 -19.74 2.64
C ILE A 51 -18.76 -20.72 3.25
N THR A 52 -19.90 -20.23 3.72
CA THR A 52 -20.93 -21.03 4.42
C THR A 52 -21.28 -22.33 3.71
N ALA A 53 -21.49 -22.30 2.40
CA ALA A 53 -21.83 -23.50 1.63
C ALA A 53 -20.69 -24.54 1.63
N VAL A 54 -19.43 -24.09 1.47
CA VAL A 54 -18.26 -24.97 1.47
C VAL A 54 -18.00 -25.51 2.87
N HIS A 55 -18.07 -24.64 3.89
CA HIS A 55 -17.90 -24.98 5.28
C HIS A 55 -18.87 -26.10 5.70
N LEU A 56 -20.16 -25.91 5.43
CA LEU A 56 -21.22 -26.89 5.69
C LEU A 56 -21.01 -28.20 4.92
N ALA A 57 -20.60 -28.11 3.66
CA ALA A 57 -20.35 -29.29 2.85
C ALA A 57 -19.19 -30.13 3.39
N VAL A 58 -18.08 -29.49 3.76
CA VAL A 58 -16.90 -30.15 4.34
C VAL A 58 -17.24 -30.77 5.69
N ASP A 59 -17.88 -30.01 6.58
CA ASP A 59 -18.26 -30.50 7.91
C ASP A 59 -19.23 -31.68 7.84
N ARG A 60 -20.15 -31.71 6.85
CA ARG A 60 -21.06 -32.83 6.62
C ARG A 60 -20.34 -34.16 6.30
N HIS A 61 -19.16 -34.10 5.70
CA HIS A 61 -18.40 -35.28 5.26
C HIS A 61 -17.24 -35.64 6.19
N THR A 62 -16.99 -34.85 7.23
CA THR A 62 -15.83 -35.01 8.11
C THR A 62 -16.26 -35.00 9.58
N ALA A 63 -16.11 -33.86 10.25
CA ALA A 63 -16.58 -33.60 11.60
C ALA A 63 -17.08 -32.15 11.66
N LEU A 64 -18.01 -31.86 12.56
CA LEU A 64 -18.42 -30.48 12.78
C LEU A 64 -17.19 -29.62 13.10
N GLY A 65 -17.12 -28.40 12.56
CA GLY A 65 -16.06 -27.44 12.80
C GLY A 65 -14.70 -27.78 12.17
N PHE A 66 -14.57 -28.90 11.45
CA PHE A 66 -13.33 -29.31 10.80
C PHE A 66 -12.86 -28.27 9.79
N ALA A 67 -13.77 -27.73 8.97
CA ALA A 67 -13.44 -26.67 8.02
C ALA A 67 -12.90 -25.41 8.73
N GLY A 68 -13.43 -25.09 9.91
CA GLY A 68 -12.97 -23.97 10.74
C GLY A 68 -11.56 -24.17 11.28
N MET A 69 -11.26 -25.37 11.79
CA MET A 69 -9.92 -25.74 12.26
C MET A 69 -8.89 -25.64 11.12
N VAL A 70 -9.20 -26.25 9.96
CA VAL A 70 -8.30 -26.21 8.79
C VAL A 70 -8.09 -24.77 8.32
N SER A 71 -9.15 -23.95 8.27
CA SER A 71 -9.04 -22.53 7.94
C SER A 71 -8.13 -21.76 8.91
N ASN A 72 -8.21 -22.03 10.22
CA ASN A 72 -7.32 -21.41 11.21
C ASN A 72 -5.85 -21.80 10.96
N CYS A 73 -5.55 -23.07 10.71
CA CYS A 73 -4.19 -23.54 10.38
C CYS A 73 -3.66 -22.92 9.08
N LEU A 74 -4.49 -22.83 8.04
CA LEU A 74 -4.13 -22.18 6.78
C LEU A 74 -3.85 -20.68 6.98
N THR A 75 -4.63 -20.01 7.83
CA THR A 75 -4.42 -18.60 8.16
C THR A 75 -3.11 -18.39 8.91
N VAL A 76 -2.78 -19.27 9.87
CA VAL A 76 -1.46 -19.28 10.53
C VAL A 76 -0.33 -19.43 9.51
N GLY A 77 -0.47 -20.39 8.59
CA GLY A 77 0.49 -20.59 7.51
C GLY A 77 0.63 -19.37 6.59
N ALA A 78 -0.48 -18.71 6.26
CA ALA A 78 -0.50 -17.49 5.46
C ALA A 78 0.25 -16.33 6.13
N LEU A 79 -0.02 -16.10 7.43
CA LEU A 79 0.65 -15.06 8.22
C LEU A 79 2.15 -15.31 8.35
N VAL A 80 2.56 -16.55 8.62
CA VAL A 80 3.97 -16.92 8.74
C VAL A 80 4.69 -16.77 7.40
N SER A 81 4.03 -17.14 6.31
CA SER A 81 4.56 -16.95 4.97
C SER A 81 4.74 -15.46 4.64
N ALA A 82 3.75 -14.62 4.97
CA ALA A 82 3.86 -13.16 4.82
C ALA A 82 5.02 -12.58 5.64
N ARG A 83 5.16 -13.01 6.90
CA ARG A 83 6.28 -12.60 7.77
C ARG A 83 7.64 -13.06 7.24
N CYS A 84 7.73 -14.29 6.72
CA CYS A 84 8.95 -14.79 6.07
C CYS A 84 9.30 -13.97 4.82
N ALA A 85 8.30 -13.53 4.04
CA ALA A 85 8.52 -12.63 2.91
C ALA A 85 9.11 -11.30 3.36
N PHE A 86 8.54 -10.65 4.39
CA PHE A 86 9.09 -9.41 4.96
C PHE A 86 10.50 -9.58 5.52
N GLN A 87 10.81 -10.69 6.18
CA GLN A 87 12.17 -10.96 6.67
C GLN A 87 13.20 -11.04 5.53
N HIS A 88 12.84 -11.64 4.39
CA HIS A 88 13.73 -11.68 3.22
C HIS A 88 13.81 -10.34 2.49
N LEU A 89 12.87 -9.42 2.70
CA LEU A 89 12.91 -8.06 2.17
C LEU A 89 13.72 -7.10 3.06
N LEU A 90 13.64 -7.27 4.37
CA LEU A 90 14.21 -6.34 5.35
C LEU A 90 15.59 -6.74 5.87
N HIS A 91 16.00 -8.00 5.71
CA HIS A 91 17.23 -8.52 6.29
C HIS A 91 18.10 -9.27 5.29
N PRO A 92 19.43 -9.30 5.51
CA PRO A 92 20.34 -10.16 4.76
C PRO A 92 19.95 -11.65 4.82
N PRO A 93 20.25 -12.45 3.78
CA PRO A 93 19.74 -13.82 3.64
C PRO A 93 20.16 -14.78 4.75
N GLY A 94 21.32 -14.55 5.39
CA GLY A 94 21.80 -15.39 6.50
C GLY A 94 20.92 -15.31 7.75
N THR A 95 20.57 -14.09 8.16
CA THR A 95 19.72 -13.85 9.34
C THR A 95 18.23 -14.12 9.04
N ALA A 96 17.79 -13.82 7.81
CA ALA A 96 16.43 -14.10 7.35
C ALA A 96 16.07 -15.59 7.40
N ARG A 97 16.98 -16.48 6.97
CA ARG A 97 16.74 -17.93 6.96
C ARG A 97 16.59 -18.53 8.36
N GLY A 98 17.45 -18.14 9.31
CA GLY A 98 17.39 -18.62 10.70
C GLY A 98 16.09 -18.19 11.38
N ARG A 99 15.71 -16.91 11.23
CA ARG A 99 14.45 -16.37 11.76
C ARG A 99 13.24 -17.02 11.10
N ALA A 100 13.24 -17.21 9.78
CA ALA A 100 12.16 -17.88 9.07
C ALA A 100 11.93 -19.31 9.57
N ARG A 101 13.01 -20.09 9.76
CA ARG A 101 12.92 -21.46 10.32
C ARG A 101 12.32 -21.48 11.72
N SER A 102 12.80 -20.62 12.61
CA SER A 102 12.24 -20.52 13.97
C SER A 102 10.75 -20.18 13.96
N GLN A 103 10.32 -19.25 13.09
CA GLN A 103 8.90 -18.91 12.93
C GLN A 103 8.07 -20.07 12.37
N LEU A 104 8.61 -20.86 11.44
CA LEU A 104 7.96 -22.06 10.90
C LEU A 104 7.81 -23.14 11.98
N HIS A 105 8.82 -23.36 12.83
CA HIS A 105 8.72 -24.30 13.94
C HIS A 105 7.66 -23.88 14.96
N LEU A 106 7.63 -22.59 15.33
CA LEU A 106 6.60 -22.06 16.23
C LEU A 106 5.20 -22.21 15.62
N ALA A 107 5.04 -21.87 14.34
CA ALA A 107 3.77 -22.01 13.62
C ALA A 107 3.31 -23.47 13.53
N GLY A 108 4.24 -24.38 13.26
CA GLY A 108 3.99 -25.82 13.23
C GLY A 108 3.55 -26.34 14.60
N ALA A 109 4.23 -25.93 15.67
CA ALA A 109 3.84 -26.27 17.05
C ALA A 109 2.45 -25.73 17.40
N VAL A 110 2.15 -24.47 17.04
CA VAL A 110 0.82 -23.87 17.24
C VAL A 110 -0.26 -24.62 16.46
N CYS A 111 -0.01 -24.99 15.20
CA CYS A 111 -0.95 -25.79 14.41
C CYS A 111 -1.17 -27.17 15.03
N ALA A 112 -0.11 -27.83 15.50
CA ALA A 112 -0.22 -29.13 16.18
C ALA A 112 -1.07 -29.02 17.46
N VAL A 113 -0.89 -27.97 18.25
CA VAL A 113 -1.71 -27.70 19.45
C VAL A 113 -3.17 -27.42 19.07
N ILE A 114 -3.43 -26.62 18.02
CA ILE A 114 -4.78 -26.36 17.51
C ILE A 114 -5.48 -27.67 17.11
N VAL A 115 -4.79 -28.53 16.36
CA VAL A 115 -5.32 -29.83 15.91
C VAL A 115 -5.57 -30.75 17.10
N LEU A 116 -4.60 -30.84 18.03
CA LEU A 116 -4.76 -31.66 19.25
C LEU A 116 -5.97 -31.22 20.06
N LEU A 117 -6.11 -29.90 20.32
CA LEU A 117 -7.22 -29.35 21.08
C LEU A 117 -8.57 -29.55 20.37
N PHE A 118 -8.60 -29.45 19.04
CA PHE A 118 -9.81 -29.73 18.27
C PHE A 118 -10.33 -31.16 18.51
N TRP A 119 -9.44 -32.14 18.47
CA TRP A 119 -9.81 -33.55 18.69
C TRP A 119 -10.14 -33.89 20.14
N THR A 120 -9.57 -33.17 21.12
CA THR A 120 -9.78 -33.48 22.54
C THR A 120 -10.95 -32.72 23.19
N THR A 121 -11.26 -31.51 22.72
CA THR A 121 -12.30 -30.65 23.34
C THR A 121 -13.60 -30.56 22.54
N GLY A 122 -13.66 -31.19 21.37
CA GLY A 122 -14.78 -31.06 20.44
C GLY A 122 -14.85 -29.66 19.83
N SER A 123 -15.51 -29.53 18.68
CA SER A 123 -15.71 -28.23 18.04
C SER A 123 -17.08 -27.66 18.42
N ASN A 124 -17.18 -26.33 18.46
CA ASN A 124 -18.46 -25.66 18.64
C ASN A 124 -18.82 -24.86 17.38
N TYR A 125 -19.83 -25.34 16.64
CA TYR A 125 -20.32 -24.76 15.39
C TYR A 125 -20.85 -23.31 15.56
N ALA A 126 -21.23 -22.93 16.79
CA ALA A 126 -21.67 -21.58 17.14
C ALA A 126 -20.61 -20.49 16.82
N GLU A 127 -19.32 -20.83 16.86
CA GLU A 127 -18.24 -19.89 16.51
C GLU A 127 -18.33 -19.40 15.06
N PHE A 128 -18.64 -20.29 14.12
CA PHE A 128 -18.74 -19.96 12.71
C PHE A 128 -19.95 -19.05 12.43
N LEU A 129 -21.08 -19.33 13.09
CA LEU A 129 -22.30 -18.52 13.00
C LEU A 129 -22.09 -17.11 13.58
N ALA A 130 -21.32 -16.97 14.66
CA ALA A 130 -20.95 -15.66 15.19
C ALA A 130 -20.11 -14.84 14.18
N LYS A 131 -19.16 -15.45 13.46
CA LYS A 131 -18.42 -14.79 12.36
C LYS A 131 -19.34 -14.36 11.21
N SER A 132 -20.41 -15.13 10.97
CA SER A 132 -21.41 -14.85 9.93
C SER A 132 -22.43 -13.78 10.36
N GLY A 133 -22.41 -13.33 11.62
CA GLY A 133 -23.29 -12.28 12.15
C GLY A 133 -24.71 -12.76 12.42
N THR A 134 -24.93 -14.06 12.57
CA THR A 134 -26.26 -14.68 12.73
C THR A 134 -26.56 -15.14 14.16
N ALA A 135 -25.60 -15.11 15.09
CA ALA A 135 -25.80 -15.54 16.47
C ALA A 135 -25.91 -14.32 17.41
N ASP A 136 -27.06 -14.18 18.07
CA ASP A 136 -27.34 -13.11 19.06
C ASP A 136 -26.70 -13.37 20.42
N ALA A 137 -26.29 -14.61 20.69
CA ALA A 137 -25.50 -14.98 21.85
C ALA A 137 -24.16 -15.52 21.37
N VAL A 138 -23.06 -15.06 21.97
CA VAL A 138 -21.76 -15.72 21.86
C VAL A 138 -21.56 -16.54 23.13
N PRO A 139 -21.95 -17.83 23.19
CA PRO A 139 -21.40 -18.71 24.21
C PRO A 139 -20.37 -19.67 23.60
N VAL A 140 -19.14 -19.53 24.11
CA VAL A 140 -18.19 -20.59 24.43
C VAL A 140 -17.49 -21.30 23.25
N MET A 141 -16.24 -20.96 22.89
CA MET A 141 -14.94 -21.35 23.51
C MET A 141 -14.44 -22.75 23.16
N ALA A 142 -14.27 -23.04 21.87
CA ALA A 142 -13.38 -24.15 21.53
C ALA A 142 -11.95 -23.79 21.96
N ALA A 143 -11.29 -24.64 22.75
CA ALA A 143 -9.98 -24.34 23.36
C ALA A 143 -8.92 -23.98 22.30
N HIS A 144 -9.00 -24.59 21.12
CA HIS A 144 -8.13 -24.32 19.98
C HIS A 144 -8.24 -22.86 19.47
N SER A 145 -9.38 -22.20 19.64
CA SER A 145 -9.61 -20.84 19.18
C SER A 145 -8.88 -19.80 20.02
N TYR A 146 -8.64 -20.06 21.31
CA TYR A 146 -7.77 -19.23 22.15
C TYR A 146 -6.33 -19.25 21.65
N VAL A 147 -5.80 -20.44 21.39
CA VAL A 147 -4.43 -20.62 20.90
C VAL A 147 -4.25 -19.90 19.57
N TYR A 148 -5.23 -20.05 18.66
CA TYR A 148 -5.26 -19.33 17.38
C TYR A 148 -5.22 -17.82 17.57
N VAL A 149 -6.13 -17.24 18.36
CA VAL A 149 -6.22 -15.78 18.55
C VAL A 149 -4.97 -15.23 19.25
N CYS A 150 -4.48 -15.90 20.28
CA CYS A 150 -3.25 -15.51 20.99
C CYS A 150 -2.01 -15.53 20.09
N TYR A 151 -1.97 -16.41 19.10
CA TYR A 151 -0.90 -16.43 18.10
C TYR A 151 -1.06 -15.34 17.04
N VAL A 152 -2.27 -15.13 16.54
CA VAL A 152 -2.54 -14.17 15.45
C VAL A 152 -2.24 -12.74 15.87
N ILE A 153 -2.67 -12.30 17.06
CA ILE A 153 -2.49 -10.92 17.55
C ILE A 153 -1.05 -10.41 17.43
N PRO A 154 -0.03 -11.05 18.04
CA PRO A 154 1.34 -10.55 17.97
C PRO A 154 1.89 -10.62 16.54
N VAL A 155 1.52 -11.63 15.76
CA VAL A 155 2.00 -11.79 14.37
C VAL A 155 1.43 -10.70 13.46
N THR A 156 0.15 -10.37 13.58
CA THR A 156 -0.47 -9.29 12.78
C THR A 156 0.08 -7.92 13.16
N ILE A 157 0.38 -7.66 14.43
CA ILE A 157 1.04 -6.43 14.87
C ILE A 157 2.42 -6.30 14.22
N VAL A 158 3.22 -7.37 14.21
CA VAL A 158 4.55 -7.36 13.58
C VAL A 158 4.45 -7.12 12.08
N ILE A 159 3.59 -7.86 11.37
CA ILE A 159 3.36 -7.68 9.93
C ILE A 159 2.90 -6.26 9.61
N THR A 160 2.03 -5.67 10.44
CA THR A 160 1.56 -4.29 10.26
C THR A 160 2.72 -3.31 10.31
N ARG A 161 3.63 -3.46 11.29
CA ARG A 161 4.81 -2.59 11.44
C ARG A 161 5.78 -2.76 10.26
N GLU A 162 6.03 -4.00 9.85
CA GLU A 162 6.91 -4.32 8.70
C GLU A 162 6.33 -3.77 7.39
N ALA A 163 5.02 -3.89 7.18
CA ALA A 163 4.33 -3.35 6.01
C ALA A 163 4.42 -1.81 5.96
N LEU A 164 4.22 -1.13 7.09
CA LEU A 164 4.37 0.33 7.17
C LEU A 164 5.82 0.79 6.94
N ALA A 165 6.80 0.06 7.48
CA ALA A 165 8.21 0.34 7.24
C ALA A 165 8.56 0.20 5.75
N CYS A 166 8.13 -0.89 5.11
CA CYS A 166 8.32 -1.10 3.68
C CYS A 166 7.60 -0.03 2.84
N ALA A 167 6.39 0.39 3.24
CA ALA A 167 5.61 1.38 2.49
C ALA A 167 6.32 2.75 2.38
N ARG A 168 7.22 3.08 3.31
CA ARG A 168 7.99 4.33 3.29
C ARG A 168 9.09 4.34 2.23
N GLY A 169 9.68 3.18 1.91
CA GLY A 169 10.81 3.06 1.00
C GLY A 169 10.47 2.63 -0.44
N VAL A 170 9.19 2.48 -0.77
CA VAL A 170 8.76 2.01 -2.09
C VAL A 170 8.31 3.18 -2.96
N ASP A 171 8.91 3.32 -4.15
CA ASP A 171 8.59 4.38 -5.11
C ASP A 171 7.29 4.14 -5.88
N ARG A 172 6.98 2.87 -6.17
CA ARG A 172 5.78 2.51 -6.94
C ARG A 172 4.51 2.78 -6.14
N PHE A 173 3.59 3.53 -6.74
CA PHE A 173 2.35 3.96 -6.10
C PHE A 173 1.46 2.78 -5.69
N THR A 174 1.22 1.83 -6.59
CA THR A 174 0.34 0.67 -6.32
C THR A 174 0.92 -0.20 -5.20
N ALA A 175 2.24 -0.41 -5.21
CA ALA A 175 2.93 -1.17 -4.18
C ALA A 175 2.89 -0.44 -2.82
N ARG A 176 3.10 0.87 -2.79
CA ARG A 176 2.97 1.69 -1.57
C ARG A 176 1.56 1.61 -0.98
N ILE A 177 0.52 1.78 -1.80
CA ILE A 177 -0.87 1.65 -1.34
C ILE A 177 -1.16 0.24 -0.88
N SER A 178 -0.71 -0.79 -1.60
CA SER A 178 -0.93 -2.18 -1.21
C SER A 178 -0.38 -2.50 0.18
N LEU A 179 0.81 -1.97 0.52
CA LEU A 179 1.43 -2.14 1.83
C LEU A 179 0.69 -1.36 2.93
N ARG A 180 0.16 -0.17 2.62
CA ARG A 180 -0.71 0.60 3.54
C ARG A 180 -2.03 -0.11 3.78
N LEU A 181 -2.67 -0.64 2.74
CA LEU A 181 -3.89 -1.43 2.87
C LEU A 181 -3.64 -2.70 3.68
N LEU A 182 -2.50 -3.37 3.47
CA LEU A 182 -2.10 -4.52 4.28
C LEU A 182 -1.95 -4.14 5.76
N ALA A 183 -1.35 -2.98 6.06
CA ALA A 183 -1.24 -2.46 7.41
C ALA A 183 -2.61 -2.13 8.03
N VAL A 184 -3.52 -1.48 7.28
CA VAL A 184 -4.89 -1.20 7.74
C VAL A 184 -5.63 -2.51 8.03
N SER A 185 -5.50 -3.51 7.14
CA SER A 185 -6.06 -4.84 7.37
C SER A 185 -5.48 -5.49 8.63
N GLY A 186 -4.17 -5.35 8.86
CA GLY A 186 -3.51 -5.84 10.07
C GLY A 186 -4.02 -5.17 11.35
N VAL A 187 -4.28 -3.87 11.33
CA VAL A 187 -4.90 -3.14 12.46
C VAL A 187 -6.33 -3.65 12.71
N LEU A 188 -7.15 -3.72 11.66
CA LEU A 188 -8.53 -4.21 11.77
C LEU A 188 -8.58 -5.67 12.24
N GLY A 189 -7.71 -6.53 11.72
CA GLY A 189 -7.59 -7.93 12.11
C GLY A 189 -7.11 -8.10 13.55
N THR A 190 -6.20 -7.24 14.02
CA THR A 190 -5.77 -7.21 15.42
C THR A 190 -6.91 -6.75 16.33
N ALA A 191 -7.61 -5.68 15.98
CA ALA A 191 -8.77 -5.20 16.72
C ALA A 191 -9.87 -6.26 16.82
N TYR A 192 -10.19 -6.92 15.70
CA TYR A 192 -11.08 -8.08 15.67
C TYR A 192 -10.62 -9.19 16.63
N SER A 193 -9.33 -9.55 16.57
CA SER A 193 -8.77 -10.65 17.36
C SER A 193 -8.77 -10.34 18.85
N VAL A 194 -8.43 -9.10 19.24
CA VAL A 194 -8.47 -8.64 20.64
C VAL A 194 -9.90 -8.59 21.16
N LEU A 195 -10.84 -8.02 20.39
CA LEU A 195 -12.24 -7.94 20.78
C LEU A 195 -12.85 -9.34 20.92
N ARG A 196 -12.48 -10.25 20.02
CA ARG A 196 -12.87 -11.65 20.07
C ARG A 196 -12.29 -12.37 21.30
N LEU A 197 -11.03 -12.14 21.64
CA LEU A 197 -10.42 -12.70 22.84
C LEU A 197 -11.11 -12.17 24.10
N ALA A 198 -11.40 -10.87 24.16
CA ALA A 198 -12.11 -10.25 25.27
C ALA A 198 -13.51 -10.84 25.43
N ALA A 199 -14.26 -11.03 24.35
CA ALA A 199 -15.58 -11.67 24.37
C ALA A 199 -15.50 -13.12 24.89
N MET A 200 -14.52 -13.89 24.42
CA MET A 200 -14.30 -15.27 24.91
C MET A 200 -13.94 -15.32 26.39
N LEU A 201 -13.17 -14.36 26.90
CA LEU A 201 -12.84 -14.29 28.33
C LEU A 201 -14.02 -13.82 29.17
N ALA A 202 -14.77 -12.80 28.72
CA ALA A 202 -15.95 -12.30 29.42
C ALA A 202 -16.99 -13.40 29.64
N ASP A 203 -17.27 -14.17 28.58
CA ASP A 203 -18.16 -15.33 28.63
C ASP A 203 -17.65 -16.41 29.61
N ARG A 204 -16.34 -16.71 29.61
CA ARG A 204 -15.74 -17.65 30.58
C ARG A 204 -15.90 -17.21 32.04
N PHE A 205 -15.92 -15.91 32.30
CA PHE A 205 -16.09 -15.34 33.64
C PHE A 205 -17.54 -15.00 33.97
N GLY A 206 -18.51 -15.32 33.09
CA GLY A 206 -19.92 -15.00 33.30
C GLY A 206 -20.23 -13.50 33.32
N LEU A 207 -19.36 -12.67 32.71
CA LEU A 207 -19.55 -11.23 32.62
C LEU A 207 -20.56 -10.91 31.51
N PRO A 208 -21.42 -9.89 31.68
CA PRO A 208 -22.35 -9.48 30.65
C PRO A 208 -21.59 -9.04 29.39
N ALA A 209 -22.02 -9.53 28.23
CA ALA A 209 -21.33 -9.32 26.95
C ALA A 209 -21.16 -7.84 26.56
N GLY A 210 -21.85 -6.89 27.21
CA GLY A 210 -21.63 -5.44 27.03
C GLY A 210 -21.65 -5.02 25.54
N PRO A 211 -20.82 -4.04 25.10
CA PRO A 211 -20.70 -3.66 23.69
C PRO A 211 -19.93 -4.69 22.83
N LEU A 212 -19.58 -5.87 23.36
CA LEU A 212 -18.92 -6.97 22.64
C LEU A 212 -19.94 -7.73 21.77
N ASN A 213 -20.83 -7.01 21.08
CA ASN A 213 -21.87 -7.58 20.26
C ASN A 213 -21.27 -8.26 19.03
N GLY A 214 -21.79 -9.44 18.67
CA GLY A 214 -21.36 -10.22 17.51
C GLY A 214 -21.37 -9.43 16.18
N GLN A 215 -22.22 -8.39 16.09
CA GLN A 215 -22.28 -7.49 14.94
C GLN A 215 -20.98 -6.70 14.72
N LEU A 216 -20.41 -6.09 15.77
CA LEU A 216 -19.17 -5.31 15.66
C LEU A 216 -18.00 -6.21 15.25
N ILE A 217 -17.90 -7.38 15.89
CA ILE A 217 -16.91 -8.42 15.57
C ILE A 217 -17.03 -8.84 14.09
N GLY A 218 -18.26 -9.09 13.61
CA GLY A 218 -18.53 -9.45 12.21
C GLY A 218 -18.22 -8.33 11.22
N VAL A 219 -18.47 -7.05 11.57
CA VAL A 219 -18.09 -5.90 10.74
C VAL A 219 -16.57 -5.80 10.63
N LEU A 220 -15.83 -5.83 11.74
CA LEU A 220 -14.36 -5.77 11.76
C LEU A 220 -13.74 -6.92 10.95
N PHE A 221 -14.28 -8.13 11.07
CA PHE A 221 -13.84 -9.28 10.30
C PHE A 221 -14.00 -9.08 8.79
N ARG A 222 -15.20 -8.65 8.36
CA ARG A 222 -15.49 -8.41 6.93
C ARG A 222 -14.64 -7.28 6.36
N THR A 223 -14.48 -6.17 7.09
CA THR A 223 -13.67 -5.04 6.62
C THR A 223 -12.19 -5.38 6.57
N ALA A 224 -11.66 -6.15 7.54
CA ALA A 224 -10.29 -6.64 7.51
C ALA A 224 -10.04 -7.50 6.26
N ILE A 225 -10.96 -8.41 5.94
CA ILE A 225 -10.88 -9.27 4.76
C ILE A 225 -10.96 -8.47 3.46
N VAL A 226 -11.94 -7.58 3.30
CA VAL A 226 -12.03 -6.75 2.09
C VAL A 226 -10.73 -5.95 1.89
N THR A 227 -10.19 -5.39 2.96
CA THR A 227 -8.95 -4.61 2.91
C THR A 227 -7.74 -5.49 2.53
N VAL A 228 -7.63 -6.73 3.03
CA VAL A 228 -6.52 -7.64 2.67
C VAL A 228 -6.60 -8.07 1.21
N VAL A 229 -7.81 -8.29 0.70
CA VAL A 229 -8.06 -8.66 -0.70
C VAL A 229 -7.62 -7.51 -1.61
N LEU A 230 -8.04 -6.28 -1.30
CA LEU A 230 -7.62 -5.10 -2.04
C LEU A 230 -6.10 -4.92 -2.01
N ALA A 231 -5.46 -5.14 -0.86
CA ALA A 231 -4.00 -5.09 -0.73
C ALA A 231 -3.30 -6.10 -1.66
N VAL A 232 -3.87 -7.29 -1.81
CA VAL A 232 -3.29 -8.36 -2.64
C VAL A 232 -3.53 -8.13 -4.14
N VAL A 233 -4.72 -7.67 -4.51
CA VAL A 233 -5.15 -7.50 -5.91
C VAL A 233 -4.50 -6.27 -6.55
N LEU A 234 -4.33 -5.18 -5.78
CA LEU A 234 -3.90 -3.89 -6.31
C LEU A 234 -2.56 -3.92 -7.06
N PRO A 235 -1.48 -4.59 -6.59
CA PRO A 235 -0.23 -4.67 -7.34
C PRO A 235 -0.35 -5.48 -8.64
N ALA A 236 -1.22 -6.49 -8.67
CA ALA A 236 -1.44 -7.31 -9.86
C ALA A 236 -2.16 -6.50 -10.93
N VAL A 237 -3.29 -5.88 -10.57
CA VAL A 237 -4.12 -5.08 -11.47
C VAL A 237 -3.40 -3.79 -11.87
N GLY A 238 -2.73 -3.12 -10.93
CA GLY A 238 -2.05 -1.84 -11.17
C GLY A 238 -0.95 -1.89 -12.21
N ARG A 239 -0.27 -3.04 -12.35
CA ARG A 239 0.70 -3.27 -13.41
C ARG A 239 0.04 -3.41 -14.78
N HIS A 240 -1.08 -4.14 -14.87
CA HIS A 240 -1.75 -4.40 -16.15
C HIS A 240 -2.57 -3.21 -16.64
N LEU A 241 -3.18 -2.45 -15.73
CA LEU A 241 -3.98 -1.27 -16.05
C LEU A 241 -3.14 0.03 -16.17
N GLY A 242 -1.82 -0.05 -16.03
CA GLY A 242 -0.94 1.12 -16.17
C GLY A 242 -1.12 2.18 -15.07
N ILE A 243 -1.69 1.83 -13.91
CA ILE A 243 -1.96 2.78 -12.81
C ILE A 243 -0.66 3.42 -12.32
N ASP A 244 0.42 2.65 -12.22
CA ASP A 244 1.73 3.19 -11.82
C ASP A 244 2.30 4.16 -12.86
N ARG A 245 2.10 3.87 -14.17
CA ARG A 245 2.53 4.77 -15.24
C ARG A 245 1.73 6.07 -15.19
N PHE A 246 0.42 5.96 -14.99
CA PHE A 246 -0.46 7.12 -14.88
C PHE A 246 -0.15 7.97 -13.63
N ALA A 247 0.05 7.34 -12.47
CA ALA A 247 0.41 8.05 -11.24
C ALA A 247 1.77 8.77 -11.37
N ARG A 248 2.76 8.12 -12.02
CA ARG A 248 4.05 8.76 -12.33
C ARG A 248 3.88 9.94 -13.30
N TRP A 249 3.10 9.76 -14.36
CA TRP A 249 2.79 10.82 -15.32
C TRP A 249 2.12 12.02 -14.62
N LEU A 250 1.13 11.79 -13.76
CA LEU A 250 0.49 12.86 -12.98
C LEU A 250 1.48 13.65 -12.12
N GLY A 251 2.45 12.97 -11.50
CA GLY A 251 3.50 13.62 -10.72
C GLY A 251 4.39 14.51 -11.60
N LEU A 252 4.83 14.00 -12.76
CA LEU A 252 5.62 14.77 -13.73
C LEU A 252 4.83 15.93 -14.32
N ASP A 253 3.56 15.72 -14.63
CA ASP A 253 2.66 16.72 -15.18
C ASP A 253 2.37 17.84 -14.18
N HIS A 254 2.23 17.50 -12.88
CA HIS A 254 2.10 18.51 -11.83
C HIS A 254 3.35 19.40 -11.74
N THR A 255 4.54 18.79 -11.72
CA THR A 255 5.81 19.53 -11.72
C THR A 255 5.96 20.39 -12.98
N TYR A 256 5.64 19.82 -14.14
CA TYR A 256 5.68 20.52 -15.43
C TYR A 256 4.76 21.73 -15.45
N ARG A 257 3.52 21.58 -14.97
CA ARG A 257 2.54 22.67 -14.81
C ARG A 257 2.99 23.72 -13.79
N ALA A 258 3.64 23.31 -12.70
CA ALA A 258 4.14 24.24 -11.69
C ALA A 258 5.28 25.13 -12.23
N LEU A 259 6.05 24.66 -13.20
CA LEU A 259 7.09 25.43 -13.90
C LEU A 259 6.55 26.34 -15.01
N PHE A 260 5.31 26.11 -15.45
CA PHE A 260 4.71 26.81 -16.59
C PHE A 260 4.66 28.35 -16.45
N PRO A 261 4.30 28.95 -15.30
CA PRO A 261 4.23 30.41 -15.17
C PRO A 261 5.55 31.12 -15.46
N LEU A 262 6.63 30.66 -14.83
CA LEU A 262 7.97 31.22 -15.03
C LEU A 262 8.47 30.98 -16.45
N TRP A 263 8.32 29.75 -16.96
CA TRP A 263 8.70 29.42 -18.33
C TRP A 263 7.99 30.31 -19.35
N ARG A 264 6.68 30.53 -19.17
CA ARG A 264 5.88 31.37 -20.08
C ARG A 264 6.41 32.81 -20.11
N ALA A 265 6.70 33.39 -18.95
CA ALA A 265 7.19 34.77 -18.87
C ALA A 265 8.58 34.93 -19.52
N LEU A 266 9.45 33.93 -19.38
CA LEU A 266 10.76 33.90 -20.07
C LEU A 266 10.58 33.71 -21.58
N HIS A 267 9.70 32.80 -22.00
CA HIS A 267 9.43 32.52 -23.41
C HIS A 267 8.82 33.72 -24.14
N GLU A 268 7.96 34.49 -23.48
CA GLU A 268 7.39 35.74 -24.04
C GLU A 268 8.46 36.79 -24.35
N GLN A 269 9.60 36.80 -23.64
CA GLN A 269 10.73 37.70 -23.90
C GLN A 269 11.79 37.09 -24.81
N PHE A 270 11.97 35.77 -24.73
CA PHE A 270 12.99 35.02 -25.45
C PHE A 270 12.36 33.82 -26.17
N PRO A 271 11.67 34.02 -27.31
CA PRO A 271 10.95 32.93 -27.98
C PRO A 271 11.87 31.77 -28.39
N ASP A 272 13.12 32.07 -28.74
CA ASP A 272 14.12 31.07 -29.19
C ASP A 272 14.57 30.08 -28.11
N ILE A 273 14.19 30.27 -26.83
CA ILE A 273 14.49 29.27 -25.80
C ILE A 273 13.64 28.01 -25.99
N ALA A 274 12.48 28.10 -26.66
CA ALA A 274 11.60 26.96 -26.88
C ALA A 274 12.08 26.10 -28.05
N LEU A 275 12.50 24.86 -27.76
CA LEU A 275 12.98 23.91 -28.77
C LEU A 275 11.85 23.07 -29.39
N GLU A 276 10.69 23.03 -28.75
CA GLU A 276 9.50 22.29 -29.15
C GLU A 276 8.24 23.16 -28.98
N THR A 277 7.14 22.76 -29.60
CA THR A 277 5.87 23.47 -29.47
C THR A 277 5.45 23.60 -27.99
N PRO A 278 5.08 24.80 -27.52
CA PRO A 278 4.60 25.03 -26.16
C PRO A 278 3.42 24.13 -25.80
N ALA A 279 3.59 23.26 -24.80
CA ALA A 279 2.49 22.50 -24.23
C ALA A 279 2.26 22.93 -22.78
N ARG A 280 0.99 22.90 -22.35
CA ARG A 280 0.61 23.13 -20.94
C ARG A 280 0.70 21.84 -20.10
N HIS A 281 0.63 20.69 -20.76
CA HIS A 281 0.70 19.37 -20.14
C HIS A 281 1.88 18.60 -20.69
N VAL A 282 2.41 17.70 -19.87
CA VAL A 282 3.52 16.84 -20.27
C VAL A 282 3.00 15.71 -21.20
N PRO A 283 3.67 15.43 -22.34
CA PRO A 283 3.26 14.34 -23.23
C PRO A 283 3.33 12.97 -22.54
N PHE A 284 2.38 12.09 -22.84
CA PHE A 284 2.30 10.74 -22.24
C PHE A 284 3.43 9.79 -22.68
N ASP A 285 4.01 10.03 -23.86
CA ASP A 285 5.01 9.14 -24.47
C ASP A 285 6.44 9.41 -24.00
N ALA A 286 6.75 10.66 -23.65
CA ALA A 286 8.09 11.05 -23.21
C ALA A 286 8.05 12.10 -22.08
N PRO A 287 7.39 11.81 -20.94
CA PRO A 287 7.15 12.83 -19.93
C PRO A 287 8.43 13.31 -19.23
N GLU A 288 9.40 12.42 -19.01
CA GLU A 288 10.69 12.78 -18.40
C GLU A 288 11.49 13.71 -19.32
N ARG A 289 11.50 13.43 -20.62
CA ARG A 289 12.21 14.24 -21.61
C ARG A 289 11.61 15.65 -21.69
N ALA A 290 10.29 15.75 -21.70
CA ALA A 290 9.60 17.04 -21.75
C ALA A 290 9.82 17.86 -20.48
N LEU A 291 9.79 17.24 -19.30
CA LEU A 291 10.12 17.92 -18.05
C LEU A 291 11.59 18.39 -18.02
N TYR A 292 12.51 17.53 -18.41
CA TYR A 292 13.93 17.86 -18.47
C TYR A 292 14.20 19.03 -19.43
N ARG A 293 13.57 19.02 -20.61
CA ARG A 293 13.64 20.12 -21.57
C ARG A 293 13.10 21.42 -20.98
N ARG A 294 11.92 21.41 -20.36
CA ARG A 294 11.33 22.58 -19.68
C ARG A 294 12.29 23.24 -18.67
N VAL A 295 13.02 22.42 -17.92
CA VAL A 295 14.01 22.88 -16.95
C VAL A 295 15.18 23.58 -17.64
N ILE A 296 15.71 23.01 -18.73
CA ILE A 296 16.77 23.63 -19.54
C ILE A 296 16.30 24.96 -20.14
N GLU A 297 15.10 25.00 -20.72
CA GLU A 297 14.55 26.23 -21.33
C GLU A 297 14.41 27.37 -20.31
N ILE A 298 14.04 27.05 -19.06
CA ILE A 298 14.01 28.04 -17.97
C ILE A 298 15.42 28.52 -17.63
N TRP A 299 16.39 27.61 -17.53
CA TRP A 299 17.78 27.99 -17.28
C TRP A 299 18.36 28.88 -18.38
N ASP A 300 18.10 28.56 -19.63
CA ASP A 300 18.51 29.38 -20.79
C ASP A 300 17.87 30.77 -20.73
N GLY A 301 16.59 30.84 -20.38
CA GLY A 301 15.89 32.11 -20.15
C GLY A 301 16.50 32.93 -19.02
N LEU A 302 16.82 32.30 -17.88
CA LEU A 302 17.45 32.97 -16.73
C LEU A 302 18.87 33.44 -17.05
N LEU A 303 19.64 32.66 -17.82
CA LEU A 303 20.98 33.04 -18.30
C LEU A 303 20.93 34.27 -19.21
N ARG A 304 19.93 34.35 -20.09
CA ARG A 304 19.69 35.54 -20.93
C ARG A 304 19.22 36.74 -20.11
N LEU A 305 18.43 36.51 -19.06
CA LEU A 305 17.96 37.55 -18.14
C LEU A 305 19.07 38.06 -17.19
N ARG A 306 20.18 37.33 -17.05
CA ARG A 306 21.28 37.63 -16.12
C ARG A 306 21.77 39.08 -16.09
N PRO A 307 21.91 39.81 -17.23
CA PRO A 307 22.34 41.21 -17.21
C PRO A 307 21.38 42.15 -16.46
N TYR A 308 20.12 41.75 -16.29
CA TYR A 308 19.06 42.51 -15.62
C TYR A 308 18.84 42.13 -14.15
N LEU A 309 19.48 41.06 -13.69
CA LEU A 309 19.32 40.57 -12.32
C LEU A 309 20.26 41.31 -11.37
N VAL A 310 19.68 42.08 -10.45
CA VAL A 310 20.43 42.77 -9.38
C VAL A 310 20.23 41.99 -8.07
N GLY A 311 21.31 41.48 -7.49
CA GLY A 311 21.28 40.87 -6.15
C GLY A 311 20.91 39.39 -6.07
N GLY A 312 20.51 38.72 -7.16
CA GLY A 312 20.29 37.26 -7.18
C GLY A 312 19.28 36.78 -8.23
N THR A 313 18.88 35.50 -8.11
CA THR A 313 17.88 34.83 -8.97
C THR A 313 16.55 34.55 -8.24
N GLY A 314 16.23 35.33 -7.20
CA GLY A 314 14.96 35.21 -6.48
C GLY A 314 13.76 35.67 -7.32
N ALA A 315 12.55 35.34 -6.85
CA ALA A 315 11.32 35.59 -7.62
C ALA A 315 11.05 37.08 -7.85
N ALA A 316 11.36 37.93 -6.87
CA ALA A 316 11.17 39.37 -6.96
C ALA A 316 12.16 40.01 -7.94
N GLU A 317 13.42 39.56 -7.89
CA GLU A 317 14.49 39.99 -8.79
C GLU A 317 14.18 39.59 -10.23
N VAL A 318 13.73 38.34 -10.44
CA VAL A 318 13.29 37.87 -11.77
C VAL A 318 12.09 38.67 -12.27
N ALA A 319 11.10 38.96 -11.43
CA ALA A 319 9.95 39.79 -11.80
C ALA A 319 10.33 41.24 -12.12
N ALA A 320 11.24 41.84 -11.36
CA ALA A 320 11.75 43.19 -11.62
C ALA A 320 12.58 43.24 -12.91
N ALA A 321 13.46 42.26 -13.12
CA ALA A 321 14.28 42.14 -14.33
C ALA A 321 13.43 41.97 -15.59
N LEU A 322 12.41 41.11 -15.55
CA LEU A 322 11.47 40.94 -16.66
C LEU A 322 10.64 42.20 -16.95
N ARG A 323 10.34 43.02 -15.93
CA ARG A 323 9.66 44.31 -16.10
C ARG A 323 10.58 45.37 -16.68
N ALA A 324 11.83 45.45 -16.23
CA ALA A 324 12.84 46.35 -16.79
C ALA A 324 13.10 46.03 -18.27
N LEU A 325 13.26 44.74 -18.59
CA LEU A 325 13.43 44.26 -19.96
C LEU A 325 12.21 44.62 -20.84
N ARG A 326 10.98 44.39 -20.36
CA ARG A 326 9.75 44.77 -21.08
C ARG A 326 9.62 46.27 -21.34
N ARG A 327 10.18 47.10 -20.46
CA ARG A 327 10.22 48.56 -20.61
C ARG A 327 11.35 49.05 -21.53
N GLY A 328 12.22 48.16 -22.00
CA GLY A 328 13.38 48.52 -22.82
C GLY A 328 14.49 49.23 -22.04
N GLU A 329 14.54 49.07 -20.71
CA GLU A 329 15.59 49.67 -19.88
C GLU A 329 16.95 48.99 -20.17
N PRO A 330 18.07 49.73 -20.10
CA PRO A 330 19.39 49.13 -20.23
C PRO A 330 19.71 48.26 -18.99
N PRO A 331 20.52 47.21 -19.13
CA PRO A 331 20.89 46.37 -18.00
C PRO A 331 21.70 47.18 -16.98
N PRO A 332 21.45 47.04 -15.67
CA PRO A 332 22.12 47.78 -14.60
C PRO A 332 23.62 47.45 -14.41
N GLY A 333 24.23 46.68 -15.33
CA GLY A 333 25.68 46.42 -15.37
C GLY A 333 26.20 45.38 -14.36
N GLY A 334 25.41 45.02 -13.35
CA GLY A 334 25.74 43.96 -12.39
C GLY A 334 25.19 42.61 -12.82
N GLY A 335 26.03 41.71 -13.35
CA GLY A 335 25.60 40.34 -13.65
C GLY A 335 25.51 39.51 -12.38
N ALA A 336 24.32 39.01 -12.03
CA ALA A 336 24.15 38.09 -10.91
C ALA A 336 24.80 36.71 -11.19
N SER A 337 25.38 36.10 -10.16
CA SER A 337 25.83 34.71 -10.22
C SER A 337 24.62 33.77 -10.18
N ILE A 338 24.50 32.92 -11.20
CA ILE A 338 23.47 31.89 -11.27
C ILE A 338 24.09 30.59 -10.75
N ALA A 339 23.80 30.21 -9.51
CA ALA A 339 24.31 28.95 -8.95
C ALA A 339 23.60 27.76 -9.60
N SER A 340 24.31 26.99 -10.42
CA SER A 340 23.88 25.66 -10.87
C SER A 340 24.27 24.64 -9.81
N THR A 341 23.31 24.01 -9.13
CA THR A 341 23.64 22.89 -8.23
C THR A 341 22.50 21.91 -8.28
N GLY A 342 22.80 20.64 -8.62
CA GLY A 342 21.89 19.60 -9.10
C GLY A 342 20.67 19.16 -8.26
N ASP A 343 20.26 19.98 -7.29
CA ASP A 343 18.94 20.01 -6.63
C ASP A 343 17.92 20.91 -7.39
N ASP A 344 18.11 21.06 -8.71
CA ASP A 344 17.59 22.19 -9.52
C ASP A 344 16.06 22.24 -9.69
N VAL A 345 15.37 21.10 -9.78
CA VAL A 345 13.94 21.09 -10.16
C VAL A 345 13.05 21.62 -9.05
N ALA A 346 13.28 21.20 -7.80
CA ALA A 346 12.47 21.64 -6.66
C ALA A 346 12.61 23.16 -6.43
N ARG A 347 13.84 23.67 -6.53
CA ARG A 347 14.12 25.11 -6.44
C ARG A 347 13.46 25.91 -7.56
N LEU A 348 13.51 25.43 -8.80
CA LEU A 348 12.81 26.09 -9.91
C LEU A 348 11.29 26.06 -9.75
N VAL A 349 10.73 24.99 -9.18
CA VAL A 349 9.30 24.92 -8.84
C VAL A 349 8.94 25.95 -7.77
N GLU A 350 9.75 26.09 -6.72
CA GLU A 350 9.55 27.12 -5.68
C GLU A 350 9.67 28.53 -6.26
N LEU A 351 10.69 28.79 -7.07
CA LEU A 351 10.88 30.05 -7.77
C LEU A 351 9.68 30.39 -8.67
N SER A 352 9.21 29.43 -9.46
CA SER A 352 8.06 29.61 -10.35
C SER A 352 6.76 29.89 -9.57
N LYS A 353 6.53 29.19 -8.46
CA LYS A 353 5.39 29.44 -7.58
C LYS A 353 5.45 30.83 -6.96
N ALA A 354 6.60 31.24 -6.43
CA ALA A 354 6.80 32.56 -5.84
C ALA A 354 6.67 33.68 -6.89
N TYR A 355 7.22 33.46 -8.08
CA TYR A 355 7.06 34.38 -9.23
C TYR A 355 5.58 34.56 -9.60
N HIS A 356 4.84 33.45 -9.70
CA HIS A 356 3.41 33.50 -10.02
C HIS A 356 2.61 34.22 -8.92
N ALA A 357 2.95 34.03 -7.64
CA ALA A 357 2.28 34.71 -6.54
C ALA A 357 2.49 36.23 -6.57
N ILE A 358 3.70 36.70 -6.88
CA ILE A 358 4.00 38.14 -7.01
C ILE A 358 3.23 38.74 -8.19
N THR A 359 3.29 38.08 -9.34
CA THR A 359 2.68 38.61 -10.59
C THR A 359 1.17 38.48 -10.64
N ALA A 360 0.55 37.65 -9.79
CA ALA A 360 -0.90 37.55 -9.68
C ALA A 360 -1.50 38.56 -8.68
N ALA A 361 -0.67 39.20 -7.85
CA ALA A 361 -1.09 40.21 -6.88
C ALA A 361 -1.00 41.65 -7.44
N GLU A 362 -0.29 41.82 -8.56
CA GLU A 362 -0.21 43.03 -9.38
C GLU A 362 -1.33 43.00 -10.44
#